data_AF-A0A8H8NQR2-F1
#
_entry.id   AF-A0A8H8NQR2-F1
#
_cell.length_a   1.000
_cell.length_b   1.000
_cell.length_c   1.000
_cell.angle_alpha   90.00
_cell.angle_beta   90.00
_cell.angle_gamma   90.00
#
_symmetry.space_group_name_H-M   'P 1'
#
loop_
_entity.id
_entity.type
_entity.pdbx_description
1 polymer ?
#
loop_
_entity_poly.entity_id
_entity_poly.type
_entity_poly.pdbx_seq_one_letter_code
_entity_poly.pdbx_strand_id
1 'polypeptide(L)'
;MATLFENSARIDDLLSTWSKSGPSDEEIIQYATAATEQLEDSEMQKQFAENVKQAGTWANEVDEAFDKVTRSFADMNTKYGKDFPGFSNYNTEWIEFNQRWIKLLSDSRDVASKNVATLKRFDQVFLDMVEQVQTAQDREDCIIELQSFIDEKHEDSTEMYQGFLTLKRDIEDFVTRLDKFIEETGAKIAEDIKTLTKQIKDLEGEIAVLDGKIKDAQTALIATGVCLNLIGIIVSGSVLASYQSDRSAKAADLAGKQSKLEDANRKQQALAHLKTEYDGLKPSISLICEKLLLFAEIWSSVRSQTVQFQSYLQGGKDAQTNLRFKKELRLARAMCGPLQDGLDKYATELANRK
;
A
#
# COMPACT_ATOMS: atom_id res chain seq x y z
N MET A 1 -4.24 45.50 -7.93
CA MET A 1 -3.02 44.68 -8.10
C MET A 1 -1.89 45.12 -7.17
N ALA A 2 -2.21 45.65 -5.98
CA ALA A 2 -1.24 46.15 -5.01
C ALA A 2 -1.40 45.54 -3.59
N THR A 3 -2.24 44.51 -3.41
CA THR A 3 -2.67 44.06 -2.07
C THR A 3 -2.01 42.75 -1.60
N LEU A 4 -1.65 41.84 -2.50
CA LEU A 4 -1.09 40.53 -2.14
C LEU A 4 0.37 40.61 -1.62
N PHE A 5 1.23 41.38 -2.29
CA PHE A 5 2.65 41.51 -1.90
C PHE A 5 2.88 42.45 -0.72
N GLU A 6 2.05 43.48 -0.53
CA GLU A 6 2.13 44.36 0.65
C GLU A 6 1.67 43.62 1.92
N ASN A 7 0.64 42.78 1.83
CA ASN A 7 0.17 42.01 2.99
C ASN A 7 1.09 40.86 3.37
N SER A 8 1.76 40.17 2.43
CA SER A 8 2.74 39.12 2.79
C SER A 8 3.98 39.70 3.47
N ALA A 9 4.52 40.81 2.95
CA ALA A 9 5.64 41.51 3.55
C ALA A 9 5.32 42.00 4.98
N ARG A 10 4.07 42.38 5.24
CA ARG A 10 3.59 42.82 6.56
C ARG A 10 3.44 41.67 7.58
N ILE A 11 3.11 40.47 7.13
CA ILE A 11 3.06 39.27 7.99
C ILE A 11 4.47 38.78 8.34
N ASP A 12 5.38 38.75 7.37
CA ASP A 12 6.78 38.34 7.60
C ASP A 12 7.50 39.28 8.58
N ASP A 13 7.23 40.59 8.51
CA ASP A 13 7.80 41.60 9.41
C ASP A 13 7.25 41.48 10.85
N LEU A 14 5.95 41.13 11.00
CA LEU A 14 5.34 40.82 12.30
C LEU A 14 5.92 39.55 12.91
N LEU A 15 6.04 38.46 12.14
CA LEU A 15 6.60 37.19 12.61
C LEU A 15 8.08 37.33 13.03
N SER A 16 8.85 38.14 12.29
CA SER A 16 10.24 38.49 12.63
C SER A 16 10.34 39.24 13.97
N THR A 17 9.39 40.13 14.25
CA THR A 17 9.34 40.92 15.50
C THR A 17 8.94 40.04 16.69
N TRP A 18 7.98 39.12 16.51
CA TRP A 18 7.51 38.21 17.55
C TRP A 18 8.59 37.24 18.03
N SER A 19 9.51 36.84 17.15
CA SER A 19 10.64 35.96 17.51
C SER A 19 11.57 36.54 18.58
N LYS A 20 11.50 37.85 18.87
CA LYS A 20 12.40 38.57 19.78
C LYS A 20 11.78 38.93 21.14
N SER A 21 10.48 39.19 21.21
CA SER A 21 9.82 39.70 22.43
C SER A 21 8.45 39.09 22.73
N GLY A 22 7.95 38.21 21.88
CA GLY A 22 6.55 37.79 21.90
C GLY A 22 5.61 38.89 21.37
N PRO A 23 4.38 38.51 20.97
CA PRO A 23 3.43 39.44 20.36
C PRO A 23 2.57 40.22 21.38
N SER A 24 2.27 41.49 21.09
CA SER A 24 1.27 42.29 21.80
C SER A 24 -0.17 42.03 21.30
N ASP A 25 -1.19 42.38 22.09
CA ASP A 25 -2.61 42.25 21.70
C ASP A 25 -2.92 42.98 20.38
N GLU A 26 -2.41 44.20 20.19
CA GLU A 26 -2.55 44.94 18.92
C GLU A 26 -1.92 44.21 17.73
N GLU A 27 -0.73 43.62 17.88
CA GLU A 27 -0.06 42.89 16.81
C GLU A 27 -0.79 41.60 16.44
N ILE A 28 -1.34 40.89 17.43
CA ILE A 28 -2.16 39.70 17.24
C ILE A 28 -3.44 40.05 16.48
N ILE A 29 -4.10 41.15 16.85
CA ILE A 29 -5.30 41.65 16.16
C ILE A 29 -5.00 42.00 14.69
N GLN A 30 -3.84 42.63 14.43
CA GLN A 30 -3.41 42.95 13.07
C GLN A 30 -3.11 41.69 12.26
N TYR A 31 -2.38 40.74 12.84
CA TYR A 31 -2.12 39.45 12.22
C TYR A 31 -3.41 38.70 11.90
N ALA A 32 -4.32 38.55 12.87
CA ALA A 32 -5.57 37.83 12.67
C ALA A 32 -6.46 38.48 11.60
N THR A 33 -6.45 39.82 11.50
CA THR A 33 -7.16 40.54 10.44
C THR A 33 -6.53 40.28 9.07
N ALA A 34 -5.21 40.40 8.95
CA ALA A 34 -4.50 40.15 7.69
C ALA A 34 -4.57 38.67 7.24
N ALA A 35 -4.48 37.73 8.18
CA ALA A 35 -4.59 36.30 7.93
C ALA A 35 -6.01 35.93 7.46
N THR A 36 -7.06 36.53 8.04
CA THR A 36 -8.45 36.35 7.59
C THR A 36 -8.61 36.79 6.13
N GLU A 37 -8.04 37.94 5.76
CA GLU A 37 -8.09 38.46 4.38
C GLU A 37 -7.29 37.60 3.39
N GLN A 38 -6.22 36.91 3.82
CA GLN A 38 -5.42 36.05 2.97
C GLN A 38 -5.94 34.62 2.83
N LEU A 39 -6.65 34.12 3.85
CA LEU A 39 -7.19 32.76 3.86
C LEU A 39 -8.10 32.51 2.65
N GLU A 40 -8.88 33.52 2.25
CA GLU A 40 -9.82 33.47 1.12
C GLU A 40 -9.14 33.24 -0.26
N ASP A 41 -7.82 33.46 -0.40
CA ASP A 41 -7.11 33.35 -1.69
C ASP A 41 -5.94 32.36 -1.69
N SER A 42 -5.77 31.59 -0.59
CA SER A 42 -4.61 30.71 -0.43
C SER A 42 -4.62 29.51 -1.38
N GLU A 43 -3.47 29.24 -2.01
CA GLU A 43 -3.26 28.10 -2.91
C GLU A 43 -3.57 26.75 -2.21
N MET A 44 -3.33 26.68 -0.90
CA MET A 44 -3.61 25.51 -0.07
C MET A 44 -5.09 25.16 -0.01
N GLN A 45 -5.99 26.14 0.09
CA GLN A 45 -7.44 25.90 0.06
C GLN A 45 -7.91 25.48 -1.33
N LYS A 46 -7.33 26.05 -2.39
CA LYS A 46 -7.63 25.66 -3.78
C LYS A 46 -7.24 24.20 -4.03
N GLN A 47 -6.05 23.79 -3.59
CA GLN A 47 -5.57 22.42 -3.73
C GLN A 47 -6.41 21.42 -2.91
N PHE A 48 -6.78 21.76 -1.67
CA PHE A 48 -7.68 20.93 -0.86
C PHE A 48 -9.06 20.77 -1.53
N ALA A 49 -9.67 21.87 -1.98
CA ALA A 49 -10.97 21.84 -2.65
C ALA A 49 -10.93 21.04 -3.95
N GLU A 50 -9.84 21.11 -4.72
CA GLU A 50 -9.69 20.32 -5.94
C GLU A 50 -9.51 18.83 -5.63
N ASN A 51 -8.66 18.47 -4.67
CA ASN A 51 -8.50 17.08 -4.24
C ASN A 51 -9.82 16.46 -3.75
N VAL A 52 -10.60 17.22 -2.99
CA VAL A 52 -11.93 16.81 -2.52
C VAL A 52 -12.88 16.51 -3.68
N LYS A 53 -12.91 17.34 -4.73
CA LYS A 53 -13.77 17.11 -5.91
C LYS A 53 -13.41 15.81 -6.62
N GLN A 54 -12.13 15.47 -6.63
CA GLN A 54 -11.62 14.28 -7.32
C GLN A 54 -11.75 13.01 -6.46
N ALA A 55 -12.05 13.13 -5.16
CA ALA A 55 -12.09 11.99 -4.24
C ALA A 55 -13.06 10.88 -4.67
N GLY A 56 -14.24 11.24 -5.20
CA GLY A 56 -15.19 10.27 -5.76
C GLY A 56 -14.63 9.53 -6.98
N THR A 57 -14.00 10.26 -7.90
CA THR A 57 -13.33 9.69 -9.08
C THR A 57 -12.20 8.75 -8.67
N TRP A 58 -11.32 9.19 -7.77
CA TRP A 58 -10.21 8.39 -7.27
C TRP A 58 -10.68 7.14 -6.55
N ALA A 59 -11.78 7.22 -5.79
CA ALA A 59 -12.36 6.05 -5.15
C ALA A 59 -12.78 5.00 -6.17
N ASN A 60 -13.48 5.41 -7.24
CA ASN A 60 -13.86 4.49 -8.32
C ASN A 60 -12.64 3.88 -9.03
N GLU A 61 -11.61 4.69 -9.32
CA GLU A 61 -10.36 4.21 -9.94
C GLU A 61 -9.66 3.14 -9.08
N VAL A 62 -9.65 3.34 -7.76
CA VAL A 62 -9.07 2.38 -6.80
C VAL A 62 -9.94 1.13 -6.68
N ASP A 63 -11.26 1.26 -6.63
CA ASP A 63 -12.21 0.14 -6.62
C ASP A 63 -12.04 -0.74 -7.88
N GLU A 64 -11.97 -0.13 -9.07
CA GLU A 64 -11.70 -0.82 -10.33
C GLU A 64 -10.33 -1.50 -10.37
N ALA A 65 -9.29 -0.82 -9.86
CA ALA A 65 -7.95 -1.38 -9.80
C ALA A 65 -7.88 -2.58 -8.83
N PHE A 66 -8.50 -2.50 -7.65
CA PHE A 66 -8.58 -3.62 -6.72
C PHE A 66 -9.35 -4.80 -7.30
N ASP A 67 -10.50 -4.57 -7.94
CA ASP A 67 -11.29 -5.62 -8.58
C ASP A 67 -10.48 -6.33 -9.68
N LYS A 68 -9.81 -5.56 -10.55
CA LYS A 68 -8.94 -6.10 -11.60
C LYS A 68 -7.82 -6.97 -11.01
N VAL A 69 -7.06 -6.46 -10.04
CA VAL A 69 -5.94 -7.21 -9.45
C VAL A 69 -6.45 -8.45 -8.71
N THR A 70 -7.55 -8.34 -7.97
CA THR A 70 -8.15 -9.47 -7.23
C THR A 70 -8.57 -10.59 -8.18
N ARG A 71 -9.27 -10.26 -9.28
CA ARG A 71 -9.68 -11.25 -10.29
C ARG A 71 -8.48 -11.91 -10.96
N SER A 72 -7.46 -11.12 -11.32
CA SER A 72 -6.25 -11.66 -11.93
C SER A 72 -5.44 -12.54 -10.98
N PHE A 73 -5.37 -12.20 -9.69
CA PHE A 73 -4.70 -13.04 -8.69
C PHE A 73 -5.45 -14.36 -8.47
N ALA A 74 -6.78 -14.33 -8.45
CA ALA A 74 -7.59 -15.55 -8.36
C ALA A 74 -7.41 -16.47 -9.59
N ASP A 75 -7.35 -15.89 -10.80
CA ASP A 75 -7.10 -16.61 -12.04
C ASP A 75 -5.68 -17.21 -12.06
N MET A 76 -4.66 -16.42 -11.72
CA MET A 76 -3.27 -16.91 -11.58
C MET A 76 -3.16 -18.02 -10.54
N ASN A 77 -3.83 -17.91 -9.39
CA ASN A 77 -3.84 -18.97 -8.38
C ASN A 77 -4.52 -20.25 -8.89
N THR A 78 -5.57 -20.11 -9.70
CA THR A 78 -6.24 -21.26 -10.33
C THR A 78 -5.34 -21.96 -11.34
N LYS A 79 -4.63 -21.18 -12.18
CA LYS A 79 -3.73 -21.71 -13.23
C LYS A 79 -2.45 -22.31 -12.65
N TYR A 80 -1.83 -21.62 -11.68
CA TYR A 80 -0.45 -21.87 -11.28
C TYR A 80 -0.30 -22.30 -9.81
N GLY A 81 -1.34 -22.20 -8.98
CA GLY A 81 -1.25 -22.46 -7.54
C GLY A 81 -0.85 -23.90 -7.18
N LYS A 82 -1.12 -24.88 -8.06
CA LYS A 82 -0.62 -26.26 -7.87
C LYS A 82 0.89 -26.36 -8.03
N ASP A 83 1.46 -25.58 -8.94
CA ASP A 83 2.90 -25.56 -9.20
C ASP A 83 3.64 -24.71 -8.17
N PHE A 84 2.99 -23.65 -7.70
CA PHE A 84 3.55 -22.68 -6.75
C PHE A 84 2.60 -22.51 -5.56
N PRO A 85 2.52 -23.48 -4.64
CA PRO A 85 1.56 -23.46 -3.53
C PRO A 85 1.67 -22.22 -2.62
N GLY A 86 2.87 -21.63 -2.52
CA GLY A 86 3.11 -20.39 -1.80
C GLY A 86 2.36 -19.17 -2.37
N PHE A 87 1.99 -19.18 -3.66
CA PHE A 87 1.30 -18.07 -4.30
C PHE A 87 -0.11 -17.82 -3.72
N SER A 88 -0.77 -18.87 -3.25
CA SER A 88 -2.13 -18.77 -2.69
C SER A 88 -2.24 -17.83 -1.47
N ASN A 89 -1.17 -17.73 -0.68
CA ASN A 89 -1.10 -16.83 0.46
C ASN A 89 -1.13 -15.35 0.01
N TYR A 90 -0.43 -15.03 -1.09
CA TYR A 90 -0.42 -13.67 -1.64
C TYR A 90 -1.78 -13.25 -2.19
N ASN A 91 -2.54 -14.18 -2.78
CA ASN A 91 -3.91 -13.92 -3.20
C ASN A 91 -4.83 -13.62 -1.99
N THR A 92 -4.67 -14.36 -0.89
CA THR A 92 -5.45 -14.13 0.33
C THR A 92 -5.13 -12.77 0.95
N GLU A 93 -3.86 -12.44 1.09
CA GLU A 93 -3.40 -11.16 1.62
C GLU A 93 -3.90 -9.97 0.77
N TRP A 94 -3.92 -10.09 -0.56
CA TRP A 94 -4.46 -9.06 -1.44
C TRP A 94 -5.96 -8.79 -1.20
N ILE A 95 -6.74 -9.83 -0.94
CA ILE A 95 -8.17 -9.69 -0.60
C ILE A 95 -8.34 -8.91 0.70
N GLU A 96 -7.47 -9.13 1.69
CA GLU A 96 -7.50 -8.38 2.95
C GLU A 96 -7.19 -6.89 2.74
N PHE A 97 -6.27 -6.53 1.84
CA PHE A 97 -6.03 -5.13 1.48
C PHE A 97 -7.25 -4.47 0.85
N ASN A 98 -7.96 -5.17 -0.04
CA ASN A 98 -9.20 -4.66 -0.63
C ASN A 98 -10.27 -4.43 0.45
N GLN A 99 -10.43 -5.35 1.40
CA GLN A 99 -11.36 -5.18 2.52
C GLN A 99 -10.99 -3.98 3.41
N ARG A 100 -9.70 -3.80 3.70
CA ARG A 100 -9.19 -2.65 4.46
C ARG A 100 -9.46 -1.33 3.74
N TRP A 101 -9.27 -1.30 2.41
CA TRP A 101 -9.60 -0.15 1.58
C TRP A 101 -11.09 0.22 1.70
N ILE A 102 -11.99 -0.75 1.50
CA ILE A 102 -13.44 -0.53 1.59
C ILE A 102 -13.82 0.04 2.96
N LYS A 103 -13.25 -0.53 4.04
CA LYS A 103 -13.48 -0.06 5.40
C LYS A 103 -12.97 1.38 5.59
N LEU A 104 -11.71 1.65 5.24
CA LEU A 104 -11.11 2.98 5.37
C LEU A 104 -11.91 4.05 4.62
N LEU A 105 -12.41 3.72 3.44
CA LEU A 105 -13.19 4.66 2.64
C LEU A 105 -14.59 4.92 3.22
N SER A 106 -15.19 3.92 3.87
CA SER A 106 -16.44 4.13 4.62
C SER A 106 -16.20 4.98 5.86
N ASP A 107 -15.19 4.61 6.66
CA ASP A 107 -14.83 5.33 7.88
C ASP A 107 -14.46 6.79 7.57
N SER A 108 -13.72 7.04 6.48
CA SER A 108 -13.32 8.39 6.10
C SER A 108 -14.53 9.27 5.77
N ARG A 109 -15.54 8.73 5.07
CA ARG A 109 -16.79 9.44 4.82
C ARG A 109 -17.50 9.78 6.13
N ASP A 110 -17.60 8.82 7.04
CA ASP A 110 -18.31 9.00 8.31
C ASP A 110 -17.58 10.02 9.21
N VAL A 111 -16.24 9.98 9.25
CA VAL A 111 -15.41 10.99 9.92
C VAL A 111 -15.58 12.37 9.29
N ALA A 112 -15.69 12.46 7.96
CA ALA A 112 -15.93 13.74 7.28
C ALA A 112 -17.28 14.34 7.71
N SER A 113 -18.35 13.53 7.72
CA SER A 113 -19.67 13.97 8.20
C SER A 113 -19.66 14.37 9.68
N LYS A 114 -18.94 13.62 10.53
CA LYS A 114 -18.76 13.97 11.95
C LYS A 114 -18.05 15.31 12.11
N ASN A 115 -16.95 15.52 11.40
CA ASN A 115 -16.20 16.78 11.43
C ASN A 115 -17.05 17.96 10.95
N VAL A 116 -17.85 17.78 9.89
CA VAL A 116 -18.82 18.80 9.43
C VAL A 116 -19.81 19.16 10.55
N ALA A 117 -20.36 18.17 11.26
CA ALA A 117 -21.27 18.42 12.37
C ALA A 117 -20.58 19.18 13.52
N THR A 118 -19.34 18.81 13.87
CA THR A 118 -18.53 19.51 14.87
C THR A 118 -18.27 20.96 14.49
N LEU A 119 -17.85 21.22 13.24
CA LEU A 119 -17.58 22.56 12.74
C LEU A 119 -18.86 23.43 12.68
N LYS A 120 -20.01 22.85 12.29
CA LYS A 120 -21.30 23.54 12.33
C LYS A 120 -21.71 23.93 13.74
N ARG A 121 -21.50 23.05 14.73
CA ARG A 121 -21.76 23.37 16.14
C ARG A 121 -20.87 24.51 16.62
N PHE A 122 -19.59 24.53 16.22
CA PHE A 122 -18.71 25.66 16.49
C PHE A 122 -19.26 26.96 15.89
N ASP A 123 -19.58 26.95 14.59
CA ASP A 123 -20.03 28.14 13.87
C ASP A 123 -21.35 28.69 14.38
N GLN A 124 -22.30 27.82 14.76
CA GLN A 124 -23.65 28.23 15.14
C GLN A 124 -23.82 28.52 16.64
N VAL A 125 -23.10 27.81 17.51
CA VAL A 125 -23.33 27.90 18.97
C VAL A 125 -22.30 28.85 19.61
N PHE A 126 -21.02 28.64 19.32
CA PHE A 126 -19.96 29.34 20.04
C PHE A 126 -19.70 30.73 19.47
N LEU A 127 -19.84 30.93 18.16
CA LEU A 127 -19.64 32.27 17.59
C LEU A 127 -20.75 33.25 17.96
N ASP A 128 -22.00 32.82 17.99
CA ASP A 128 -23.13 33.67 18.41
C ASP A 128 -22.92 34.18 19.85
N MET A 129 -22.41 33.33 20.74
CA MET A 129 -22.03 33.71 22.10
C MET A 129 -20.90 34.75 22.11
N VAL A 130 -19.87 34.53 21.28
CA VAL A 130 -18.69 35.42 21.18
C VAL A 130 -19.04 36.79 20.62
N GLU A 131 -19.94 36.87 19.64
CA GLU A 131 -20.38 38.15 19.09
C GLU A 131 -21.12 38.99 20.13
N GLN A 132 -21.85 38.34 21.04
CA GLN A 132 -22.62 38.96 22.12
C GLN A 132 -21.77 39.42 23.32
N VAL A 133 -20.48 39.06 23.41
CA VAL A 133 -19.59 39.50 24.50
C VAL A 133 -19.46 41.03 24.54
N GLN A 134 -19.87 41.66 25.63
CA GLN A 134 -19.73 43.12 25.85
C GLN A 134 -18.85 43.42 27.05
N THR A 135 -18.94 42.61 28.10
CA THR A 135 -18.21 42.78 29.37
C THR A 135 -17.06 41.78 29.50
N ALA A 136 -16.20 41.96 30.51
CA ALA A 136 -15.17 40.98 30.83
C ALA A 136 -15.76 39.68 31.39
N GLN A 137 -16.91 39.75 32.06
CA GLN A 137 -17.60 38.57 32.59
C GLN A 137 -18.19 37.73 31.45
N ASP A 138 -18.82 38.37 30.45
CA ASP A 138 -19.36 37.65 29.28
C ASP A 138 -18.26 36.87 28.54
N ARG A 139 -17.04 37.43 28.49
CA ARG A 139 -15.87 36.76 27.91
C ARG A 139 -15.48 35.53 28.73
N GLU A 140 -15.38 35.67 30.05
CA GLU A 140 -15.02 34.56 30.94
C GLU A 140 -16.04 33.41 30.84
N ASP A 141 -17.33 33.75 30.82
CA ASP A 141 -18.42 32.78 30.67
C ASP A 141 -18.34 32.07 29.30
N CYS A 142 -18.05 32.81 28.21
CA CYS A 142 -17.82 32.21 26.89
C CYS A 142 -16.59 31.30 26.87
N ILE A 143 -15.52 31.64 27.59
CA ILE A 143 -14.30 30.82 27.68
C ILE A 143 -14.59 29.50 28.38
N ILE A 144 -15.39 29.51 29.46
CA ILE A 144 -15.81 28.30 30.18
C ILE A 144 -16.56 27.36 29.24
N GLU A 145 -17.53 27.88 28.49
CA GLU A 145 -18.31 27.09 27.54
C GLU A 145 -17.42 26.56 26.40
N LEU A 146 -16.54 27.39 25.85
CA LEU A 146 -15.60 27.01 24.77
C LEU A 146 -14.60 25.94 25.23
N GLN A 147 -14.21 25.92 26.51
CA GLN A 147 -13.30 24.92 27.05
C GLN A 147 -13.85 23.51 26.87
N SER A 148 -15.16 23.31 27.09
CA SER A 148 -15.80 22.01 26.92
C SER A 148 -15.68 21.48 25.49
N PHE A 149 -15.70 22.38 24.50
CA PHE A 149 -15.52 22.06 23.09
C PHE A 149 -14.05 21.80 22.73
N ILE A 150 -13.11 22.56 23.31
CA ILE A 150 -11.67 22.38 23.13
C ILE A 150 -11.20 21.02 23.68
N ASP A 151 -11.77 20.59 24.82
CA ASP A 151 -11.41 19.34 25.49
C ASP A 151 -11.93 18.08 24.77
N GLU A 152 -12.76 18.24 23.73
CA GLU A 152 -13.21 17.12 22.93
C GLU A 152 -12.07 16.49 22.13
N LYS A 153 -12.07 15.15 22.06
CA LYS A 153 -11.10 14.42 21.24
C LYS A 153 -11.44 14.52 19.76
N HIS A 154 -10.47 15.00 18.98
CA HIS A 154 -10.55 15.12 17.52
C HIS A 154 -9.42 14.34 16.83
N GLU A 155 -9.15 13.11 17.29
CA GLU A 155 -8.07 12.26 16.77
C GLU A 155 -8.42 11.57 15.44
N ASP A 156 -9.70 11.51 15.08
CA ASP A 156 -10.22 10.75 13.93
C ASP A 156 -9.52 11.08 12.60
N SER A 157 -9.16 12.34 12.34
CA SER A 157 -8.44 12.73 11.11
C SER A 157 -6.99 12.23 11.09
N THR A 158 -6.38 12.05 12.25
CA THR A 158 -5.06 11.43 12.38
C THR A 158 -5.14 9.93 12.06
N GLU A 159 -6.17 9.26 12.57
CA GLU A 159 -6.42 7.84 12.30
C GLU A 159 -6.65 7.60 10.80
N MET A 160 -7.42 8.45 10.12
CA MET A 160 -7.65 8.34 8.68
C MET A 160 -6.37 8.52 7.87
N TYR A 161 -5.59 9.55 8.17
CA TYR A 161 -4.28 9.78 7.54
C TYR A 161 -3.35 8.56 7.70
N GLN A 162 -3.23 8.05 8.92
CA GLN A 162 -2.38 6.89 9.21
C GLN A 162 -2.91 5.63 8.52
N GLY A 163 -4.23 5.43 8.49
CA GLY A 163 -4.87 4.28 7.88
C GLY A 163 -4.52 4.13 6.40
N PHE A 164 -4.71 5.21 5.61
CA PHE A 164 -4.38 5.20 4.18
C PHE A 164 -2.87 5.03 3.92
N LEU A 165 -2.00 5.71 4.67
CA LEU A 165 -0.55 5.54 4.54
C LEU A 165 -0.08 4.14 4.91
N THR A 166 -0.66 3.56 5.95
CA THR A 166 -0.31 2.19 6.38
C THR A 166 -0.71 1.20 5.32
N LEU A 167 -1.93 1.30 4.78
CA LEU A 167 -2.38 0.42 3.70
C LEU A 167 -1.47 0.55 2.46
N LYS A 168 -1.06 1.76 2.09
CA LYS A 168 -0.11 1.98 0.99
C LYS A 168 1.21 1.25 1.24
N ARG A 169 1.81 1.44 2.42
CA ARG A 169 3.09 0.81 2.79
C ARG A 169 2.99 -0.71 2.79
N ASP A 170 1.91 -1.25 3.34
CA ASP A 170 1.69 -2.70 3.38
C ASP A 170 1.59 -3.29 1.96
N ILE A 171 0.96 -2.57 1.02
CA ILE A 171 0.89 -2.97 -0.40
C ILE A 171 2.28 -2.89 -1.07
N GLU A 172 3.08 -1.87 -0.79
CA GLU A 172 4.46 -1.76 -1.31
C GLU A 172 5.38 -2.89 -0.79
N ASP A 173 5.25 -3.21 0.50
CA ASP A 173 5.97 -4.32 1.14
C ASP A 173 5.49 -5.68 0.58
N PHE A 174 4.19 -5.81 0.30
CA PHE A 174 3.62 -6.96 -0.40
C PHE A 174 4.24 -7.15 -1.78
N VAL A 175 4.28 -6.10 -2.62
CA VAL A 175 4.88 -6.15 -3.96
C VAL A 175 6.33 -6.62 -3.89
N THR A 176 7.10 -6.05 -2.96
CA THR A 176 8.51 -6.42 -2.74
C THR A 176 8.65 -7.89 -2.37
N ARG A 177 7.82 -8.41 -1.45
CA ARG A 177 7.83 -9.82 -1.06
C ARG A 177 7.39 -10.76 -2.18
N LEU A 178 6.45 -10.35 -3.02
CA LEU A 178 5.97 -11.15 -4.14
C LEU A 178 7.00 -11.20 -5.28
N ASP A 179 7.64 -10.07 -5.60
CA ASP A 179 8.76 -10.03 -6.54
C ASP A 179 9.88 -10.98 -6.10
N LYS A 180 10.28 -10.90 -4.82
CA LYS A 180 11.29 -11.79 -4.25
C LYS A 180 10.88 -13.27 -4.31
N PHE A 181 9.63 -13.60 -4.01
CA PHE A 181 9.13 -14.97 -4.12
C PHE A 181 9.26 -15.52 -5.55
N ILE A 182 8.90 -14.72 -6.56
CA ILE A 182 9.01 -15.11 -7.96
C ILE A 182 10.49 -15.33 -8.35
N GLU A 183 11.39 -14.43 -7.93
CA GLU A 183 12.82 -14.53 -8.20
C GLU A 183 13.45 -15.77 -7.55
N GLU A 184 13.22 -15.99 -6.26
CA GLU A 184 13.77 -17.14 -5.51
C GLU A 184 13.23 -18.46 -6.06
N THR A 185 11.93 -18.51 -6.41
CA THR A 185 11.32 -19.69 -7.03
C THR A 185 11.96 -19.98 -8.39
N GLY A 186 12.19 -18.94 -9.20
CA GLY A 186 12.84 -19.07 -10.50
C GLY A 186 14.28 -19.55 -10.41
N ALA A 187 15.05 -19.01 -9.47
CA ALA A 187 16.43 -19.41 -9.21
C ALA A 187 16.51 -20.89 -8.81
N LYS A 188 15.62 -21.34 -7.92
CA LYS A 188 15.55 -22.73 -7.48
C LYS A 188 15.23 -23.69 -8.64
N ILE A 189 14.25 -23.35 -9.48
CA ILE A 189 13.90 -24.17 -10.65
C ILE A 189 15.10 -24.26 -11.62
N ALA A 190 15.80 -23.16 -11.86
CA ALA A 190 16.97 -23.15 -12.73
C ALA A 190 18.11 -24.03 -12.18
N GLU A 191 18.32 -24.03 -10.86
CA GLU A 191 19.29 -24.91 -10.20
C GLU A 191 18.90 -26.39 -10.29
N ASP A 192 17.60 -26.70 -10.11
CA ASP A 192 17.07 -28.06 -10.28
C ASP A 192 17.27 -28.56 -11.72
N ILE A 193 16.97 -27.74 -12.73
CA ILE A 193 17.20 -28.05 -14.15
C ILE A 193 18.67 -28.36 -14.42
N LYS A 194 19.58 -27.49 -13.92
CA LYS A 194 21.02 -27.67 -14.08
C LYS A 194 21.50 -28.98 -13.44
N THR A 195 21.02 -29.27 -12.24
CA THR A 195 21.37 -30.47 -11.49
C THR A 195 20.87 -31.73 -12.18
N LEU A 196 19.60 -31.75 -12.61
CA LEU A 196 18.99 -32.87 -13.32
C LEU A 196 19.69 -33.13 -14.66
N THR A 197 20.01 -32.08 -15.42
CA THR A 197 20.74 -32.19 -16.69
C THR A 197 22.11 -32.84 -16.49
N LYS A 198 22.84 -32.46 -15.43
CA LYS A 198 24.13 -33.09 -15.10
C LYS A 198 23.95 -34.56 -14.74
N GLN A 199 23.00 -34.88 -13.85
CA GLN A 199 22.75 -36.26 -13.43
C GLN A 199 22.30 -37.17 -14.58
N ILE A 200 21.50 -36.64 -15.52
CA ILE A 200 21.11 -37.35 -16.75
C ILE A 200 22.36 -37.68 -17.58
N LYS A 201 23.23 -36.70 -17.83
CA LYS A 201 24.46 -36.89 -18.58
C LYS A 201 25.40 -37.91 -17.92
N ASP A 202 25.52 -37.87 -16.59
CA ASP A 202 26.33 -38.83 -15.83
C ASP A 202 25.77 -40.25 -15.97
N LEU A 203 24.45 -40.44 -15.84
CA LEU A 203 23.78 -41.73 -16.03
C LEU A 203 23.89 -42.26 -17.46
N GLU A 204 23.76 -41.41 -18.48
CA GLU A 204 23.96 -41.77 -19.89
C GLU A 204 25.39 -42.30 -20.11
N GLY A 205 26.39 -41.64 -19.50
CA GLY A 205 27.79 -42.11 -19.52
C GLY A 205 27.97 -43.46 -18.84
N GLU A 206 27.35 -43.67 -17.67
CA GLU A 206 27.43 -44.94 -16.94
C GLU A 206 26.73 -46.09 -17.68
N ILE A 207 25.58 -45.84 -18.32
CA ILE A 207 24.88 -46.81 -19.17
C ILE A 207 25.76 -47.18 -20.37
N ALA A 208 26.41 -46.21 -21.02
CA ALA A 208 27.32 -46.48 -22.13
C ALA A 208 28.52 -47.35 -21.73
N VAL A 209 29.07 -47.15 -20.53
CA VAL A 209 30.13 -48.00 -19.97
C VAL A 209 29.62 -49.42 -19.70
N LEU A 210 28.42 -49.56 -19.13
CA LEU A 210 27.81 -50.88 -18.91
C LEU A 210 27.50 -51.59 -20.24
N ASP A 211 27.05 -50.88 -21.26
CA ASP A 211 26.83 -51.41 -22.61
C ASP A 211 28.14 -51.95 -23.22
N GLY A 212 29.25 -51.24 -23.02
CA GLY A 212 30.59 -51.75 -23.37
C GLY A 212 30.93 -53.04 -22.62
N LYS A 213 30.77 -53.06 -21.29
CA LYS A 213 31.05 -54.25 -20.46
C LYS A 213 30.18 -55.45 -20.82
N ILE A 214 28.90 -55.23 -21.13
CA ILE A 214 27.97 -56.27 -21.58
C ILE A 214 28.45 -56.86 -22.92
N LYS A 215 28.86 -56.00 -23.87
CA LYS A 215 29.38 -56.42 -25.18
C LYS A 215 30.69 -57.21 -25.06
N ASP A 216 31.60 -56.76 -24.20
CA ASP A 216 32.87 -57.45 -23.94
C ASP A 216 32.63 -58.82 -23.28
N ALA A 217 31.73 -58.88 -22.29
CA ALA A 217 31.34 -60.12 -21.64
C ALA A 217 30.66 -61.11 -22.61
N GLN A 218 29.80 -60.63 -23.52
CA GLN A 218 29.21 -61.43 -24.58
C GLN A 218 30.26 -61.95 -25.57
N THR A 219 31.22 -61.10 -25.97
CA THR A 219 32.31 -61.49 -26.88
C THR A 219 33.23 -62.52 -26.23
N ALA A 220 33.58 -62.35 -24.96
CA ALA A 220 34.37 -63.30 -24.19
C ALA A 220 33.65 -64.65 -24.04
N LEU A 221 32.33 -64.65 -23.84
CA LEU A 221 31.51 -65.86 -23.80
C LEU A 221 31.51 -66.61 -25.15
N ILE A 222 31.53 -65.88 -26.27
CA ILE A 222 31.63 -66.45 -27.63
C ILE A 222 33.05 -66.95 -27.92
N ALA A 223 34.08 -66.21 -27.54
CA ALA A 223 35.49 -66.56 -27.77
C ALA A 223 35.96 -67.75 -26.91
N THR A 224 35.34 -67.97 -25.75
CA THR A 224 35.52 -69.18 -24.93
C THR A 224 34.58 -70.33 -25.32
N GLY A 225 33.67 -70.09 -26.28
CA GLY A 225 32.56 -70.95 -26.66
C GLY A 225 32.69 -71.64 -28.03
N VAL A 226 33.89 -72.07 -28.44
CA VAL A 226 34.00 -73.20 -29.39
C VAL A 226 33.94 -74.50 -28.59
N CYS A 227 32.76 -74.82 -28.07
CA CYS A 227 32.26 -76.17 -27.79
C CYS A 227 30.88 -76.06 -27.07
N LEU A 228 29.89 -76.69 -27.70
CA LEU A 228 28.63 -77.21 -27.16
C LEU A 228 27.36 -76.33 -27.22
N ASN A 229 26.42 -76.90 -27.97
CA ASN A 229 25.00 -76.63 -28.02
C ASN A 229 24.34 -76.67 -26.64
N LEU A 230 23.33 -75.80 -26.49
CA LEU A 230 22.13 -75.97 -25.66
C LEU A 230 22.35 -76.43 -24.21
N ILE A 231 22.34 -75.44 -23.32
CA ILE A 231 22.07 -75.49 -21.87
C ILE A 231 23.24 -76.01 -20.99
N GLY A 232 23.89 -75.07 -20.29
CA GLY A 232 24.88 -75.28 -19.20
C GLY A 232 26.30 -74.90 -19.64
N ILE A 233 27.02 -73.95 -19.03
CA ILE A 233 27.63 -74.08 -17.69
C ILE A 233 28.31 -72.74 -17.23
N ILE A 234 28.12 -72.37 -15.96
CA ILE A 234 29.13 -71.90 -14.96
C ILE A 234 29.73 -70.45 -15.02
N VAL A 235 29.51 -69.72 -13.90
CA VAL A 235 30.29 -68.61 -13.29
C VAL A 235 30.42 -67.27 -14.05
N SER A 236 30.18 -67.19 -15.35
CA SER A 236 30.15 -65.90 -16.10
C SER A 236 28.75 -65.27 -16.23
N GLY A 237 27.69 -66.07 -16.06
CA GLY A 237 26.30 -65.62 -16.16
C GLY A 237 25.86 -64.68 -15.03
N SER A 238 26.46 -64.76 -13.84
CA SER A 238 26.18 -63.85 -12.73
C SER A 238 26.72 -62.44 -12.98
N VAL A 239 27.89 -62.31 -13.62
CA VAL A 239 28.50 -61.02 -13.97
C VAL A 239 27.74 -60.35 -15.12
N LEU A 240 27.36 -61.11 -16.14
CA LEU A 240 26.52 -60.58 -17.23
C LEU A 240 25.13 -60.18 -16.71
N ALA A 241 24.51 -61.03 -15.87
CA ALA A 241 23.23 -60.71 -15.24
C ALA A 241 23.34 -59.51 -14.29
N SER A 242 24.45 -59.35 -13.54
CA SER A 242 24.67 -58.18 -12.69
C SER A 242 24.82 -56.91 -13.52
N TYR A 243 25.58 -56.93 -14.63
CA TYR A 243 25.67 -55.77 -15.52
C TYR A 243 24.34 -55.41 -16.17
N GLN A 244 23.54 -56.40 -16.57
CA GLN A 244 22.20 -56.16 -17.11
C GLN A 244 21.24 -55.61 -16.05
N SER A 245 21.27 -56.13 -14.82
CA SER A 245 20.48 -55.63 -13.70
C SER A 245 20.85 -54.18 -13.37
N ASP A 246 22.15 -53.87 -13.25
CA ASP A 246 22.63 -52.52 -12.98
C ASP A 246 22.25 -51.54 -14.09
N ARG A 247 22.34 -51.97 -15.36
CA ARG A 247 21.91 -51.16 -16.51
C ARG A 247 20.42 -50.86 -16.45
N SER A 248 19.58 -51.85 -16.17
CA SER A 248 18.13 -51.66 -16.04
C SER A 248 17.77 -50.72 -14.90
N ALA A 249 18.45 -50.84 -13.76
CA ALA A 249 18.25 -49.92 -12.64
C ALA A 249 18.64 -48.47 -13.01
N LYS A 250 19.78 -48.28 -13.68
CA LYS A 250 20.21 -46.95 -14.17
C LYS A 250 19.29 -46.39 -15.25
N ALA A 251 18.77 -47.23 -16.13
CA ALA A 251 17.79 -46.81 -17.14
C ALA A 251 16.47 -46.34 -16.51
N ALA A 252 16.01 -47.01 -15.44
CA ALA A 252 14.85 -46.57 -14.68
C ALA A 252 15.09 -45.23 -13.96
N ASP A 253 16.27 -45.03 -13.35
CA ASP A 253 16.65 -43.75 -12.74
C ASP A 253 16.75 -42.63 -13.79
N LEU A 254 17.33 -42.92 -14.96
CA LEU A 254 17.41 -41.99 -16.09
C LEU A 254 16.01 -41.52 -16.53
N ALA A 255 15.08 -42.45 -16.74
CA ALA A 255 13.70 -42.11 -17.10
C ALA A 255 13.01 -41.26 -16.02
N GLY A 256 13.22 -41.60 -14.74
CA GLY A 256 12.71 -40.81 -13.61
C GLY A 256 13.27 -39.39 -13.56
N LYS A 257 14.57 -39.20 -13.86
CA LYS A 257 15.20 -37.87 -13.92
C LYS A 257 14.78 -37.07 -15.13
N GLN A 258 14.60 -37.71 -16.30
CA GLN A 258 14.07 -37.06 -17.49
C GLN A 258 12.66 -36.52 -17.24
N SER A 259 11.78 -37.31 -16.60
CA SER A 259 10.44 -36.85 -16.22
C SER A 259 10.48 -35.67 -15.23
N LYS A 260 11.39 -35.69 -14.25
CA LYS A 260 11.59 -34.54 -13.34
C LYS A 260 12.10 -33.30 -14.06
N LEU A 261 12.97 -33.46 -15.06
CA LEU A 261 13.49 -32.35 -15.87
C LEU A 261 12.37 -31.74 -16.73
N GLU A 262 11.51 -32.56 -17.34
CA GLU A 262 10.32 -32.10 -18.06
C GLU A 262 9.38 -31.30 -17.15
N ASP A 263 9.10 -31.80 -15.93
CA ASP A 263 8.28 -31.08 -14.95
C ASP A 263 8.93 -29.74 -14.52
N ALA A 264 10.25 -29.73 -14.29
CA ALA A 264 10.97 -28.51 -13.94
C ALA A 264 10.94 -27.47 -15.07
N ASN A 265 11.14 -27.89 -16.33
CA ASN A 265 11.03 -27.02 -17.50
C ASN A 265 9.61 -26.46 -17.66
N ARG A 266 8.59 -27.29 -17.46
CA ARG A 266 7.17 -26.87 -17.47
C ARG A 266 6.91 -25.83 -16.38
N LYS A 267 7.40 -26.04 -15.16
CA LYS A 267 7.31 -25.06 -14.05
C LYS A 267 8.06 -23.78 -14.36
N GLN A 268 9.21 -23.84 -15.03
CA GLN A 268 9.93 -22.63 -15.46
C GLN A 268 9.08 -21.78 -16.42
N GLN A 269 8.43 -22.40 -17.39
CA GLN A 269 7.52 -21.72 -18.30
C GLN A 269 6.29 -21.14 -17.57
N ALA A 270 5.67 -21.93 -16.69
CA ALA A 270 4.54 -21.48 -15.88
C ALA A 270 4.91 -20.27 -15.01
N LEU A 271 6.11 -20.26 -14.41
CA LEU A 271 6.58 -19.13 -13.61
C LEU A 271 6.82 -17.88 -14.48
N ALA A 272 7.35 -18.04 -15.69
CA ALA A 272 7.52 -16.91 -16.62
C ALA A 272 6.16 -16.30 -17.02
N HIS A 273 5.13 -17.12 -17.24
CA HIS A 273 3.79 -16.64 -17.50
C HIS A 273 3.17 -15.95 -16.28
N LEU A 274 3.28 -16.55 -15.09
CA LEU A 274 2.85 -15.94 -13.83
C LEU A 274 3.53 -14.57 -13.62
N LYS A 275 4.85 -14.49 -13.82
CA LYS A 275 5.59 -13.23 -13.72
C LYS A 275 5.08 -12.18 -14.72
N THR A 276 4.84 -12.58 -15.96
CA THR A 276 4.34 -11.67 -17.00
C THR A 276 2.94 -11.14 -16.66
N GLU A 277 2.04 -12.02 -16.22
CA GLU A 277 0.69 -11.62 -15.78
C GLU A 277 0.76 -10.68 -14.57
N TYR A 278 1.60 -10.99 -13.58
CA TYR A 278 1.83 -10.16 -12.41
C TYR A 278 2.45 -8.79 -12.75
N ASP A 279 3.49 -8.75 -13.59
CA ASP A 279 4.12 -7.49 -14.02
C ASP A 279 3.10 -6.60 -14.76
N GLY A 280 2.16 -7.18 -15.49
CA GLY A 280 1.04 -6.48 -16.14
C GLY A 280 0.06 -5.82 -15.15
N LEU A 281 0.07 -6.20 -13.87
CA LEU A 281 -0.77 -5.63 -12.81
C LEU A 281 -0.07 -4.50 -12.05
N LYS A 282 1.26 -4.40 -12.12
CA LYS A 282 2.03 -3.35 -11.44
C LYS A 282 1.49 -1.92 -11.69
N PRO A 283 1.07 -1.54 -12.91
CA PRO A 283 0.46 -0.22 -13.12
C PRO A 283 -0.81 0.01 -12.29
N SER A 284 -1.66 -1.00 -12.16
CA SER A 284 -2.88 -0.93 -11.34
C SER A 284 -2.55 -0.89 -9.85
N ILE A 285 -1.53 -1.62 -9.40
CA ILE A 285 -1.06 -1.57 -8.01
C ILE A 285 -0.45 -0.19 -7.68
N SER A 286 0.37 0.36 -8.59
CA SER A 286 0.93 1.71 -8.43
C SER A 286 -0.17 2.78 -8.37
N LEU A 287 -1.21 2.67 -9.19
CA LEU A 287 -2.37 3.56 -9.14
C LEU A 287 -3.03 3.52 -7.75
N ILE A 288 -3.25 2.33 -7.19
CA ILE A 288 -3.80 2.19 -5.83
C ILE A 288 -2.91 2.93 -4.82
N CYS A 289 -1.60 2.68 -4.84
CA CYS A 289 -0.66 3.33 -3.92
C CYS A 289 -0.62 4.86 -4.07
N GLU A 290 -0.66 5.37 -5.30
CA GLU A 290 -0.71 6.80 -5.59
C GLU A 290 -1.98 7.44 -5.01
N LYS A 291 -3.14 6.82 -5.23
CA LYS A 291 -4.43 7.36 -4.79
C LYS A 291 -4.57 7.27 -3.27
N LEU A 292 -4.08 6.20 -2.63
CA LEU A 292 -4.01 6.09 -1.17
C LEU A 292 -3.19 7.23 -0.55
N LEU A 293 -2.09 7.65 -1.21
CA LEU A 293 -1.32 8.81 -0.77
C LEU A 293 -2.15 10.10 -0.87
N LEU A 294 -2.87 10.32 -1.98
CA LEU A 294 -3.73 11.50 -2.13
C LEU A 294 -4.85 11.55 -1.07
N PHE A 295 -5.46 10.40 -0.72
CA PHE A 295 -6.39 10.34 0.41
C PHE A 295 -5.72 10.68 1.74
N ALA A 296 -4.51 10.18 1.98
CA ALA A 296 -3.75 10.56 3.16
C ALA A 296 -3.45 12.07 3.18
N GLU A 297 -3.10 12.68 2.05
CA GLU A 297 -2.84 14.12 1.97
C GLU A 297 -4.08 14.96 2.29
N ILE A 298 -5.28 14.55 1.84
CA ILE A 298 -6.55 15.17 2.26
C ILE A 298 -6.66 15.15 3.78
N TRP A 299 -6.50 13.98 4.41
CA TRP A 299 -6.65 13.84 5.87
C TRP A 299 -5.55 14.53 6.67
N SER A 300 -4.34 14.61 6.13
CA SER A 300 -3.24 15.40 6.68
C SER A 300 -3.59 16.90 6.68
N SER A 301 -4.19 17.39 5.58
CA SER A 301 -4.67 18.77 5.50
C SER A 301 -5.78 19.05 6.51
N VAL A 302 -6.77 18.17 6.61
CA VAL A 302 -7.87 18.28 7.59
C VAL A 302 -7.32 18.30 9.02
N ARG A 303 -6.38 17.41 9.34
CA ARG A 303 -5.69 17.37 10.64
C ARG A 303 -4.95 18.69 10.92
N SER A 304 -4.17 19.18 9.97
CA SER A 304 -3.43 20.44 10.11
C SER A 304 -4.36 21.61 10.38
N GLN A 305 -5.43 21.74 9.61
CA GLN A 305 -6.44 22.79 9.79
C GLN A 305 -7.17 22.66 11.12
N THR A 306 -7.45 21.43 11.59
CA THR A 306 -8.06 21.18 12.91
C THR A 306 -7.12 21.61 14.05
N VAL A 307 -5.82 21.32 13.95
CA VAL A 307 -4.83 21.76 14.95
C VAL A 307 -4.70 23.29 14.96
N GLN A 308 -4.64 23.93 13.80
CA GLN A 308 -4.61 25.40 13.71
C GLN A 308 -5.88 26.01 14.31
N PHE A 309 -7.03 25.43 14.00
CA PHE A 309 -8.31 25.83 14.55
C PHE A 309 -8.30 25.76 16.09
N GLN A 310 -7.89 24.63 16.68
CA GLN A 310 -7.72 24.50 18.13
C GLN A 310 -6.73 25.52 18.72
N SER A 311 -5.64 25.82 18.00
CA SER A 311 -4.67 26.83 18.43
C SER A 311 -5.27 28.23 18.51
N TYR A 312 -6.12 28.62 17.57
CA TYR A 312 -6.80 29.92 17.62
C TYR A 312 -7.89 29.96 18.70
N LEU A 313 -8.58 28.85 18.96
CA LEU A 313 -9.50 28.76 20.10
C LEU A 313 -8.76 28.97 21.43
N GLN A 314 -7.60 28.33 21.58
CA GLN A 314 -6.74 28.48 22.76
C GLN A 314 -6.16 29.90 22.87
N GLY A 315 -5.72 30.49 21.75
CA GLY A 315 -5.25 31.89 21.71
C GLY A 315 -6.35 32.90 22.08
N GLY A 316 -7.60 32.61 21.71
CA GLY A 316 -8.77 33.34 22.18
C GLY A 316 -8.94 33.22 23.69
N LYS A 317 -8.87 32.02 24.26
CA LYS A 317 -8.93 31.82 25.72
C LYS A 317 -7.88 32.64 26.48
N ASP A 318 -6.67 32.75 25.94
CA ASP A 318 -5.58 33.49 26.56
C ASP A 318 -5.67 35.02 26.29
N ALA A 319 -6.71 35.50 25.60
CA ALA A 319 -6.89 36.90 25.26
C ALA A 319 -7.26 37.75 26.49
N GLN A 320 -6.46 38.80 26.73
CA GLN A 320 -6.71 39.72 27.85
C GLN A 320 -7.81 40.74 27.53
N THR A 321 -8.10 40.96 26.24
CA THR A 321 -9.10 41.91 25.75
C THR A 321 -10.23 41.24 24.99
N ASN A 322 -11.43 41.82 25.08
CA ASN A 322 -12.60 41.34 24.32
C ASN A 322 -12.38 41.47 22.81
N LEU A 323 -11.62 42.47 22.38
CA LEU A 323 -11.31 42.68 20.96
C LEU A 323 -10.41 41.56 20.41
N ARG A 324 -9.34 41.20 21.13
CA ARG A 324 -8.48 40.07 20.75
C ARG A 324 -9.25 38.75 20.76
N PHE A 325 -10.05 38.49 21.80
CA PHE A 325 -10.92 37.32 21.89
C PHE A 325 -11.81 37.17 20.65
N LYS A 326 -12.54 38.23 20.29
CA LYS A 326 -13.43 38.23 19.10
C LYS A 326 -12.66 38.06 17.79
N LYS A 327 -11.44 38.60 17.68
CA LYS A 327 -10.63 38.53 16.45
C LYS A 327 -10.07 37.13 16.21
N GLU A 328 -9.53 36.48 17.25
CA GLU A 328 -9.03 35.11 17.18
C GLU A 328 -10.15 34.12 16.80
N LEU A 329 -11.33 34.26 17.39
CA LEU A 329 -12.45 33.37 17.08
C LEU A 329 -13.07 33.62 15.70
N ARG A 330 -13.03 34.86 15.20
CA ARG A 330 -13.39 35.16 13.80
C ARG A 330 -12.38 34.59 12.80
N LEU A 331 -11.10 34.58 13.14
CA LEU A 331 -10.09 33.92 12.32
C LEU A 331 -10.31 32.39 12.31
N ALA A 332 -10.60 31.80 13.47
CA ALA A 332 -10.97 30.39 13.57
C ALA A 332 -12.17 30.06 12.67
N ARG A 333 -13.22 30.90 12.66
CA ARG A 333 -14.36 30.79 11.74
C ARG A 333 -13.96 30.79 10.27
N ALA A 334 -13.12 31.76 9.87
CA ALA A 334 -12.69 31.92 8.49
C ALA A 334 -11.97 30.66 7.96
N MET A 335 -11.33 29.90 8.84
CA MET A 335 -10.75 28.60 8.49
C MET A 335 -11.77 27.45 8.45
N CYS A 336 -12.80 27.48 9.30
CA CYS A 336 -13.81 26.42 9.36
C CYS A 336 -14.69 26.34 8.11
N GLY A 337 -15.03 27.47 7.48
CA GLY A 337 -15.94 27.51 6.33
C GLY A 337 -15.46 26.64 5.15
N PRO A 338 -14.27 26.90 4.58
CA PRO A 338 -13.71 26.10 3.49
C PRO A 338 -13.51 24.63 3.86
N LEU A 339 -13.12 24.34 5.10
CA LEU A 339 -12.95 22.98 5.61
C LEU A 339 -14.29 22.23 5.68
N GLN A 340 -15.33 22.89 6.19
CA GLN A 340 -16.69 22.35 6.28
C GLN A 340 -17.23 22.03 4.89
N ASP A 341 -17.14 22.97 3.95
CA ASP A 341 -17.62 22.79 2.58
C ASP A 341 -16.85 21.68 1.85
N GLY A 342 -15.53 21.62 2.04
CA GLY A 342 -14.70 20.56 1.49
C GLY A 342 -15.06 19.18 2.05
N LEU A 343 -15.27 19.05 3.36
CA LEU A 343 -15.64 17.76 3.97
C LEU A 343 -17.06 17.31 3.61
N ASP A 344 -18.01 18.23 3.52
CA ASP A 344 -19.38 17.93 3.10
C ASP A 344 -19.40 17.45 1.64
N LYS A 345 -18.62 18.12 0.79
CA LYS A 345 -18.42 17.69 -0.59
C LYS A 345 -17.71 16.34 -0.66
N TYR A 346 -16.64 16.14 0.09
CA TYR A 346 -15.92 14.85 0.15
C TYR A 346 -16.87 13.71 0.49
N ALA A 347 -17.68 13.87 1.54
CA ALA A 347 -18.65 12.87 1.95
C ALA A 347 -19.69 12.59 0.85
N THR A 348 -20.15 13.64 0.16
CA THR A 348 -21.10 13.56 -0.95
C THR A 348 -20.52 12.84 -2.17
N GLU A 349 -19.31 13.19 -2.60
CA GLU A 349 -18.63 12.54 -3.73
C GLU A 349 -18.40 11.05 -3.45
N LEU A 350 -18.03 10.68 -2.22
CA LEU A 350 -17.89 9.28 -1.83
C LEU A 350 -19.20 8.52 -1.72
N ALA A 351 -20.30 9.18 -1.33
CA ALA A 351 -21.63 8.57 -1.29
C ALA A 351 -22.20 8.31 -2.68
N ASN A 352 -21.83 9.11 -3.68
CA ASN A 352 -22.29 9.01 -5.05
C ASN A 352 -21.37 8.17 -5.96
N ARG A 353 -20.35 7.51 -5.39
CA ARG A 353 -19.44 6.63 -6.13
C ARG A 353 -20.18 5.41 -6.70
N LYS A 354 -19.71 4.87 -7.82
CA LYS A 354 -20.47 3.92 -8.65
C LYS A 354 -20.21 2.46 -8.31
#